data_AF-A0A965AC09-F1
#
_entry.id   AF-A0A965AC09-F1
#
_cell.length_a   1.000
_cell.length_b   1.000
_cell.length_c   1.000
_cell.angle_alpha   90.00
_cell.angle_beta   90.00
_cell.angle_gamma   90.00
#
_symmetry.space_group_name_H-M   'P 1'
#
loop_
_entity.id
_entity.type
_entity.pdbx_description
1 polymer ?
#
loop_
_entity_poly.entity_id
_entity_poly.type
_entity_poly.pdbx_seq_one_letter_code
_entity_poly.pdbx_strand_id
1 'polypeptide(L)' 'ELLGTLDERARYAVEARFGLLDGERKSFREVGEALGVTAEAARRLVSRAVIGLREDAERIYAA' A
#
# COMPACT_ATOMS: atom_id res chain seq x y z
N GLU A 1 -8.54 9.36 -5.45
CA GLU A 1 -7.84 9.40 -6.75
C GLU A 1 -6.50 8.68 -6.73
N LEU A 2 -5.53 9.06 -5.88
CA LEU A 2 -4.17 8.52 -5.97
C LEU A 2 -4.06 7.02 -5.63
N LEU A 3 -4.71 6.51 -4.58
CA LEU A 3 -4.74 5.06 -4.30
C LEU A 3 -5.38 4.26 -5.46
N GLY A 4 -6.19 4.92 -6.27
CA GLY A 4 -6.81 4.39 -7.48
C GLY A 4 -5.80 3.91 -8.52
N THR A 5 -4.56 4.42 -8.51
CA THR A 5 -3.51 4.07 -9.48
C THR A 5 -2.82 2.74 -9.15
N LEU A 6 -2.93 2.25 -7.92
CA LEU A 6 -2.41 0.96 -7.51
C LEU A 6 -3.33 -0.18 -7.94
N ASP A 7 -2.73 -1.34 -8.22
CA ASP A 7 -3.46 -2.61 -8.32
C ASP A 7 -4.12 -2.95 -6.98
N GLU A 8 -5.17 -3.77 -7.01
CA GLU A 8 -5.99 -4.10 -5.84
C GLU A 8 -5.18 -4.66 -4.67
N ARG A 9 -4.16 -5.48 -4.96
CA ARG A 9 -3.33 -6.11 -3.94
C ARG A 9 -2.41 -5.09 -3.28
N ALA A 10 -1.78 -4.22 -4.06
CA ALA A 10 -0.94 -3.14 -3.54
C ALA A 10 -1.77 -2.10 -2.77
N ARG A 11 -2.96 -1.75 -3.28
CA ARG A 11 -3.90 -0.83 -2.62
C ARG A 11 -4.28 -1.36 -1.24
N TYR A 12 -4.76 -2.61 -1.16
CA TYR A 12 -5.09 -3.24 0.12
C TYR A 12 -3.90 -3.21 1.09
N ALA A 13 -2.71 -3.56 0.63
CA ALA A 13 -1.51 -3.59 1.46
C ALA A 13 -1.19 -2.21 2.07
N VAL A 14 -1.33 -1.15 1.29
CA VAL A 14 -1.13 0.24 1.72
C VAL A 14 -2.24 0.66 2.68
N GLU A 15 -3.50 0.46 2.32
CA GLU A 15 -4.65 0.85 3.14
C GLU A 15 -4.62 0.17 4.51
N ALA A 16 -4.39 -1.15 4.56
CA ALA A 16 -4.27 -1.88 5.81
C ALA A 16 -3.07 -1.42 6.64
N ARG A 17 -1.89 -1.21 6.01
CA ARG A 17 -0.68 -0.82 6.74
C ARG A 17 -0.81 0.56 7.40
N PHE A 18 -1.51 1.49 6.76
CA PHE A 18 -1.64 2.86 7.22
C PHE A 18 -2.97 3.15 7.94
N GLY A 19 -3.85 2.16 8.08
CA GLY A 19 -5.13 2.30 8.79
C GLY A 19 -6.18 3.05 7.99
N LEU A 20 -6.12 2.99 6.67
CA LEU A 20 -7.08 3.67 5.78
C LEU A 20 -8.37 2.86 5.58
N LEU A 21 -8.39 1.59 6.00
CA LEU A 21 -9.58 0.73 5.96
C LEU A 21 -10.51 0.99 7.16
N ASP A 22 -9.95 0.98 8.37
CA ASP A 22 -10.69 0.92 9.63
C ASP A 22 -10.13 1.88 10.71
N GLY A 23 -9.14 2.70 10.37
CA GLY A 23 -8.44 3.57 11.33
C GLY A 23 -7.26 2.89 12.04
N GLU A 24 -7.10 1.57 11.91
CA GLU A 24 -6.10 0.79 12.66
C GLU A 24 -4.94 0.33 11.77
N ARG A 25 -3.72 0.69 12.16
CA ARG A 25 -2.51 0.31 11.40
C ARG A 25 -2.17 -1.15 11.63
N LYS A 26 -2.30 -1.98 10.58
CA LYS A 26 -1.85 -3.38 10.62
C LYS A 26 -0.33 -3.48 10.49
N SER A 27 0.27 -4.45 11.17
CA SER A 27 1.68 -4.83 10.98
C SER A 27 1.90 -5.52 9.63
N PHE A 28 3.15 -5.58 9.15
CA PHE A 28 3.46 -6.30 7.91
C PHE A 28 3.16 -7.80 8.00
N ARG A 29 3.19 -8.38 9.21
CA ARG A 29 2.79 -9.77 9.43
C ARG A 29 1.30 -9.95 9.18
N GLU A 30 0.46 -9.12 9.78
CA GLU A 30 -0.99 -9.17 9.60
C GLU A 30 -1.40 -8.89 8.15
N VAL A 31 -0.74 -7.92 7.50
CA VAL A 31 -0.96 -7.65 6.07
C VAL A 31 -0.53 -8.85 5.22
N GLY A 32 0.61 -9.47 5.54
CA GLY A 32 1.08 -10.67 4.85
C GLY A 32 0.13 -11.86 4.99
N GLU A 33 -0.36 -12.10 6.21
CA GLU A 33 -1.34 -13.15 6.51
C GLU A 33 -2.62 -12.96 5.69
N ALA A 34 -3.18 -11.74 5.65
CA ALA A 34 -4.36 -11.44 4.86
C ALA A 34 -4.15 -11.60 3.34
N LEU A 35 -2.92 -11.38 2.86
CA LEU A 35 -2.54 -11.49 1.45
C LEU A 35 -1.99 -12.87 1.06
N GLY A 36 -1.89 -13.81 2.00
CA GLY A 36 -1.29 -15.13 1.77
C GLY A 36 0.20 -15.09 1.44
N VAL A 37 0.96 -14.15 1.98
CA VAL A 37 2.41 -13.99 1.76
C VAL A 37 3.18 -13.76 3.06
N THR A 38 4.51 -13.84 2.99
CA THR A 38 5.36 -13.54 4.13
C THR A 38 5.30 -12.05 4.52
N ALA A 39 5.60 -11.74 5.78
CA ALA A 39 5.68 -10.36 6.27
C ALA A 39 6.67 -9.51 5.46
N GLU A 40 7.80 -10.08 5.05
CA GLU A 40 8.79 -9.36 4.24
C GLU A 40 8.29 -9.11 2.81
N ALA A 41 7.55 -10.06 2.22
CA ALA A 41 6.91 -9.83 0.92
C ALA A 41 5.86 -8.71 1.01
N ALA A 42 5.06 -8.66 2.08
CA ALA A 42 4.13 -7.56 2.35
C ALA A 42 4.86 -6.22 2.53
N ARG A 43 5.96 -6.19 3.30
CA ARG A 43 6.81 -5.00 3.47
C ARG A 43 7.30 -4.48 2.12
N ARG A 44 7.86 -5.36 1.29
CA ARG A 44 8.37 -5.01 -0.04
C ARG A 44 7.27 -4.50 -0.96
N LEU A 45 6.09 -5.12 -0.92
CA LEU A 45 4.92 -4.67 -1.68
C LEU A 45 4.53 -3.24 -1.30
N VAL A 46 4.35 -2.97 0.00
CA VAL A 46 4.00 -1.62 0.49
C VAL A 46 5.08 -0.62 0.14
N SER A 47 6.36 -0.97 0.32
CA SER A 47 7.48 -0.07 0.03
C SER A 47 7.49 0.37 -1.44
N ARG A 48 7.27 -0.57 -2.37
CA ARG A 48 7.18 -0.25 -3.81
C ARG A 48 5.94 0.59 -4.13
N ALA A 49 4.80 0.24 -3.56
CA ALA A 49 3.55 0.97 -3.79
C ALA A 49 3.66 2.42 -3.34
N VAL A 50 4.24 2.68 -2.16
CA VAL A 50 4.43 4.05 -1.64
C VAL A 50 5.40 4.86 -2.51
N ILE A 51 6.45 4.23 -3.05
CA ILE A 51 7.36 4.90 -4.00
C ILE A 51 6.60 5.30 -5.26
N GLY A 52 5.83 4.38 -5.86
CA GLY A 52 5.03 4.67 -7.04
C GLY A 52 3.98 5.75 -6.81
N LEU A 53 3.29 5.73 -5.66
CA LEU A 53 2.33 6.78 -5.29
C LEU A 53 2.99 8.17 -5.21
N ARG A 54 4.25 8.26 -4.74
CA ARG A 54 4.98 9.53 -4.71
C ARG A 54 5.23 10.05 -6.13
N GLU A 55 5.69 9.19 -7.04
CA GLU A 55 5.96 9.53 -8.43
C GLU A 55 4.66 9.92 -9.18
N ASP A 56 3.57 9.22 -8.91
CA ASP A 56 2.25 9.56 -9.46
C ASP A 56 1.74 10.89 -8.91
N ALA A 57 1.93 11.16 -7.62
CA ALA A 57 1.56 12.45 -7.02
C ALA A 57 2.34 13.60 -7.66
N GLU A 58 3.66 13.46 -7.83
CA GLU A 58 4.49 14.45 -8.52
C GLU A 58 3.97 14.73 -9.94
N ARG A 59 3.57 13.69 -10.68
CA ARG A 59 3.02 13.83 -12.04
C ARG A 59 1.66 14.54 -12.06
N ILE A 60 0.78 14.22 -11.11
CA ILE A 60 -0.57 14.78 -11.04
C ILE A 60 -0.52 16.25 -10.60
N TYR A 61 0.33 16.61 -9.65
CA TYR A 61 0.42 17.98 -9.12
C TYR A 61 1.35 18.91 -9.90
N ALA A 62 2.20 18.36 -10.79
CA ALA A 62 2.99 19.17 -11.73
C ALA A 62 2.22 19.52 -13.03
N ALA A 63 1.03 18.96 -13.23
CA ALA A 63 0.11 19.25 -14.33
C ALA A 63 -0.92 20.32 -13.92
#